data_AF-A0AAE3HEB6-F1
#
_entry.id   AF-A0AAE3HEB6-F1
#
_cell.length_a   1.000
_cell.length_b   1.000
_cell.length_c   1.000
_cell.angle_alpha   90.00
_cell.angle_beta   90.00
_cell.angle_gamma   90.00
#
_symmetry.space_group_name_H-M   'P 1'
#
loop_
_entity.id
_entity.type
_entity.pdbx_description
1 polymer ?
#
loop_
_entity_poly.entity_id
_entity_poly.type
_entity_poly.pdbx_seq_one_letter_code
_entity_poly.pdbx_strand_id
1 'polypeptide(L)' 'MSVKEEERICPICGGDNNCQHGQGDCWCDKVKFPKKIFDIIPEDKKGKACVCKTCLEKFQK' A
#
# COMPACT_ATOMS: atom_id res chain seq x y z
N MET A 1 -23.50 0.41 1.62
CA MET A 1 -22.56 -0.48 2.33
C MET A 1 -21.64 -1.06 1.26
N SER A 2 -20.46 -0.47 1.01
CA SER A 2 -19.69 -0.79 -0.21
C SER A 2 -18.17 -0.77 -0.02
N VAL A 3 -17.64 -1.07 1.17
CA VAL A 3 -16.20 -1.00 1.44
C VAL A 3 -15.64 -2.42 1.54
N LYS A 4 -15.26 -3.04 0.42
CA LYS A 4 -14.49 -4.31 0.40
C LYS A 4 -13.43 -4.39 -0.71
N GLU A 5 -13.41 -3.44 -1.65
CA GLU A 5 -12.49 -3.49 -2.81
C GLU A 5 -11.27 -2.57 -2.65
N GLU A 6 -11.34 -1.57 -1.76
CA GLU A 6 -10.32 -0.53 -1.61
C GLU A 6 -9.03 -1.02 -0.93
N GLU A 7 -9.06 -2.14 -0.21
CA GLU A 7 -7.92 -2.69 0.52
C GLU A 7 -6.83 -3.27 -0.40
N ARG A 8 -7.23 -3.70 -1.61
CA ARG A 8 -6.33 -4.23 -2.64
C ARG A 8 -5.85 -3.16 -3.63
N ILE A 9 -6.26 -1.91 -3.46
CA ILE A 9 -5.90 -0.83 -4.37
C ILE A 9 -4.79 0.02 -3.73
N CYS A 10 -3.69 0.17 -4.45
CA CYS A 10 -2.59 1.04 -4.05
C CYS A 10 -3.09 2.50 -3.97
N PRO A 11 -2.95 3.17 -2.81
CA PRO A 11 -3.44 4.54 -2.63
C PRO A 11 -2.63 5.58 -3.43
N ILE A 12 -1.49 5.19 -4.00
CA ILE A 12 -0.60 6.08 -4.76
C ILE A 12 -0.89 6.02 -6.25
N CYS A 13 -1.00 4.81 -6.82
CA CYS A 13 -1.21 4.65 -8.26
C CYS A 13 -2.64 4.22 -8.65
N GLY A 14 -3.49 3.87 -7.69
CA GLY A 14 -4.84 3.37 -7.96
C GLY A 14 -4.90 1.98 -8.61
N GLY A 15 -3.76 1.31 -8.78
CA GLY A 15 -3.68 -0.05 -9.30
C GLY A 15 -3.72 -1.10 -8.19
N ASP A 16 -3.73 -2.38 -8.57
CA ASP A 16 -3.71 -3.48 -7.60
C ASP A 16 -2.38 -3.49 -6.80
N ASN A 17 -2.47 -3.58 -5.47
CA ASN A 17 -1.31 -3.57 -4.59
C ASN A 17 -0.66 -4.95 -4.42
N ASN A 18 -1.33 -6.02 -4.87
CA ASN A 18 -0.95 -7.43 -4.70
C ASN A 18 -0.55 -7.72 -3.24
N CYS A 19 -1.19 -7.03 -2.29
CA CYS A 19 -0.90 -7.21 -0.89
C CYS A 19 -1.60 -8.48 -0.40
N GLN A 20 -0.83 -9.42 0.11
CA GLN A 20 -1.32 -10.68 0.68
C GLN A 20 -1.45 -10.56 2.21
N HIS A 21 -1.76 -9.37 2.73
CA HIS A 21 -2.02 -9.18 4.16
C HIS A 21 -3.10 -10.17 4.63
N GLY A 22 -2.79 -10.95 5.67
CA GLY A 22 -3.67 -12.01 6.18
C GLY A 22 -3.38 -13.43 5.65
N GLN A 23 -2.55 -13.61 4.62
CA GLN A 23 -2.10 -14.95 4.16
C GLN A 23 -0.76 -15.41 4.77
N GLY A 24 -0.12 -14.57 5.61
CA GLY A 24 1.00 -14.96 6.46
C GLY A 24 2.39 -14.52 5.99
N ASP A 25 2.53 -14.03 4.75
CA ASP A 25 3.79 -13.46 4.27
C ASP A 25 3.52 -12.48 3.12
N CYS A 26 3.52 -11.18 3.40
CA CYS A 26 3.46 -10.16 2.36
C CYS A 26 4.86 -9.55 2.18
N TRP A 27 5.22 -9.24 0.93
CA TRP A 27 6.49 -8.56 0.63
C TRP A 27 6.61 -7.21 1.36
N CYS A 28 5.48 -6.56 1.71
CA CYS A 28 5.47 -5.29 2.42
C CYS A 28 6.11 -5.37 3.81
N ASP A 29 6.05 -6.53 4.48
CA ASP A 29 6.68 -6.74 5.78
C ASP A 29 8.21 -6.93 5.67
N LYS A 30 8.70 -7.31 4.49
CA LYS A 30 10.12 -7.54 4.21
C LYS A 30 10.87 -6.28 3.80
N VAL A 31 10.18 -5.15 3.64
CA VAL A 31 10.74 -3.88 3.16
C VAL A 31 10.45 -2.75 4.13
N LYS A 32 11.28 -1.71 4.11
CA LYS A 32 11.05 -0.51 4.92
C LYS A 32 10.39 0.58 4.08
N PHE A 33 9.24 1.06 4.56
CA PHE A 33 8.56 2.21 3.98
C PHE A 33 9.16 3.51 4.55
N PRO A 34 9.69 4.42 3.71
CA PRO A 34 10.19 5.70 4.18
C PRO A 34 9.03 6.57 4.66
N LYS A 35 9.22 7.36 5.74
CA LYS A 35 8.15 8.21 6.29
C LYS A 35 7.48 9.12 5.26
N LYS A 36 8.24 9.62 4.28
CA LYS A 36 7.76 10.45 3.17
C LYS A 36 6.67 9.77 2.33
N ILE A 37 6.70 8.43 2.20
CA ILE A 37 5.68 7.73 1.43
C ILE A 37 4.32 7.77 2.14
N PHE A 38 4.29 7.86 3.47
CA PHE A 38 3.05 8.04 4.20
C PHE A 38 2.52 9.46 4.06
N ASP A 39 3.39 10.45 3.85
CA ASP A 39 2.98 11.85 3.67
C ASP A 39 2.12 12.04 2.40
N ILE A 40 2.43 11.30 1.34
CA ILE A 40 1.65 11.31 0.08
C ILE A 40 0.39 10.44 0.11
N ILE A 41 0.27 9.53 1.10
CA ILE A 41 -0.92 8.70 1.22
C ILE A 41 -2.02 9.54 1.87
N PRO A 42 -3.23 9.60 1.28
CA PRO A 42 -4.37 10.29 1.91
C PRO A 42 -4.64 9.71 3.29
N GLU A 43 -4.96 10.55 4.27
CA GLU A 43 -5.26 10.09 5.64
C GLU A 43 -6.39 9.07 5.69
N ASP A 44 -7.39 9.22 4.82
CA ASP A 44 -8.48 8.27 4.72
C ASP A 44 -8.05 6.87 4.24
N LYS A 45 -6.90 6.76 3.56
CA LYS A 45 -6.32 5.48 3.10
C LYS A 45 -5.15 4.99 3.96
N LYS A 46 -4.62 5.83 4.86
CA LYS A 46 -3.57 5.43 5.81
C LYS A 46 -4.10 4.33 6.72
N GLY A 47 -3.39 3.20 6.75
CA GLY A 47 -3.78 2.03 7.55
C GLY A 47 -4.97 1.24 7.01
N LYS A 48 -5.59 1.65 5.89
CA LYS A 48 -6.66 0.90 5.21
C LYS A 48 -6.22 0.22 3.93
N ALA A 49 -5.24 0.80 3.22
CA ALA A 49 -4.73 0.26 1.96
C ALA A 49 -3.20 0.20 1.95
N CYS A 50 -2.65 -0.90 1.44
CA CYS A 50 -1.20 -1.07 1.32
C CYS A 50 -0.67 -0.46 0.02
N VAL A 51 0.54 0.08 0.09
CA VAL A 51 1.27 0.58 -1.09
C VAL A 51 1.84 -0.59 -1.87
N CYS A 52 1.76 -0.55 -3.21
CA CYS A 52 2.34 -1.58 -4.07
C CYS A 52 3.87 -1.48 -4.16
N LYS A 53 4.53 -2.61 -4.46
CA LYS A 53 6.00 -2.69 -4.54
C LYS A 53 6.57 -1.69 -5.54
N THR A 54 5.91 -1.56 -6.69
CA THR A 54 6.30 -0.62 -7.74
C THR A 54 6.28 0.84 -7.27
N CYS A 55 5.26 1.24 -6.51
CA CYS A 55 5.19 2.61 -5.97
C CYS A 55 6.27 2.84 -4.91
N LEU A 56 6.52 1.86 -4.05
CA LEU A 56 7.61 1.94 -3.08
C LEU A 56 8.97 2.05 -3.77
N GLU A 57 9.25 1.18 -4.74
CA GLU A 57 10.50 1.18 -5.51
C GLU A 57 10.70 2.50 -6.26
N LYS A 58 9.63 3.06 -6.86
CA LYS A 58 9.66 4.40 -7.47
C LYS A 58 9.95 5.53 -6.47
N PHE A 59 9.57 5.35 -5.21
CA PHE A 59 9.82 6.34 -4.16
C PHE A 59 11.22 6.23 -3.54
N GLN A 60 11.82 5.04 -3.59
CA GLN A 60 13.16 4.78 -3.07
C GLN A 60 14.27 5.07 -4.08
N LYS A 61 13.92 5.24 -5.36
CA LYS A 61 14.84 5.53 -6.46
C LYS A 61 14.96 7.03 -6.69
#